data_AF-A0A966AN17-F1
#
_entry.id   AF-A0A966AN17-F1
#
_cell.length_a   1.000
_cell.length_b   1.000
_cell.length_c   1.000
_cell.angle_alpha   90.00
_cell.angle_beta   90.00
_cell.angle_gamma   90.00
#
_symmetry.space_group_name_H-M   'P 1'
#
loop_
_entity.id
_entity.type
_entity.pdbx_description
1 polymer ?
#
loop_
_entity_poly.entity_id
_entity_poly.type
_entity_poly.pdbx_seq_one_letter_code
_entity_poly.pdbx_strand_id
1 'polypeptide(L)'
;MKSDRINYIVVGGFVILMLTGIVISVASLTGRTGATDTYFTRYEDVTGLKFGSQVLYMGFPVGQVEKISPELENGALVFRLELALTERFKDWKVPSDSVAQMKSA
;
A
#
# COMPACT_ATOMS: atom_id res chain seq x y z
N MET A 1 -18.67 42.69 -24.13
CA MET A 1 -17.32 42.20 -24.53
C MET A 1 -16.32 42.10 -23.37
N LYS A 2 -16.32 43.00 -22.36
CA LYS A 2 -15.38 42.92 -21.21
C LYS A 2 -15.81 41.90 -20.13
N SER A 3 -17.12 41.60 -20.03
CA SER A 3 -17.74 40.64 -19.11
C SER A 3 -17.47 39.19 -19.49
N ASP A 4 -17.52 38.86 -20.79
CA ASP A 4 -17.44 37.47 -21.25
C ASP A 4 -16.06 36.89 -20.94
N ARG A 5 -15.00 37.68 -21.15
CA ARG A 5 -13.63 37.30 -20.82
C ARG A 5 -13.44 37.05 -19.32
N ILE A 6 -14.10 37.83 -18.47
CA ILE A 6 -14.08 37.61 -17.01
C ILE A 6 -14.83 36.31 -16.66
N ASN A 7 -15.99 36.08 -17.28
CA ASN A 7 -16.76 34.86 -17.05
C ASN A 7 -15.97 33.60 -17.44
N TYR A 8 -15.29 33.62 -18.59
CA TYR A 8 -14.43 32.49 -19.00
C TYR A 8 -13.25 32.26 -18.05
N ILE A 9 -12.66 33.33 -17.49
CA ILE A 9 -11.59 33.20 -16.48
C ILE A 9 -12.13 32.59 -15.19
N VAL A 10 -13.30 33.04 -14.73
CA VAL A 10 -13.95 32.51 -13.51
C VAL A 10 -14.36 31.05 -13.67
N VAL A 11 -15.00 30.71 -14.80
CA VAL A 11 -15.40 29.33 -15.11
C VAL A 11 -14.16 28.43 -15.28
N GLY A 12 -13.15 28.89 -16.03
CA GLY A 12 -11.90 28.14 -16.20
C GLY A 12 -11.18 27.90 -14.88
N GLY A 13 -11.10 28.92 -14.01
CA GLY A 13 -10.54 28.79 -12.67
C GLY A 13 -11.30 27.79 -11.79
N PHE A 14 -12.63 27.81 -11.84
CA PHE A 14 -13.46 26.85 -11.12
C PHE A 14 -13.22 25.40 -11.57
N VAL A 15 -13.14 25.17 -12.89
CA VAL A 15 -12.87 23.84 -13.45
C VAL A 15 -11.49 23.34 -13.03
N ILE A 16 -10.46 24.18 -13.12
CA ILE A 16 -9.09 23.82 -12.69
C ILE A 16 -9.08 23.47 -11.21
N LEU A 17 -9.72 24.29 -10.36
CA LEU A 17 -9.79 24.04 -8.92
C LEU A 17 -10.47 22.70 -8.61
N MET A 18 -11.59 22.39 -9.27
CA MET A 18 -12.26 21.11 -9.09
C MET A 18 -11.40 19.93 -9.56
N LEU A 19 -10.74 20.04 -10.70
CA LEU A 19 -9.82 19.00 -11.20
C LEU A 19 -8.67 18.75 -10.23
N THR A 20 -8.04 19.81 -9.72
CA THR A 20 -6.99 19.69 -8.70
C THR A 20 -7.52 19.03 -7.42
N GLY A 21 -8.72 19.40 -6.98
CA GLY A 21 -9.36 18.79 -5.81
C GLY A 21 -9.61 17.29 -5.98
N ILE A 22 -10.04 16.85 -7.16
CA ILE A 22 -10.23 15.43 -7.48
C ILE A 22 -8.89 14.69 -7.47
N VAL A 23 -7.86 15.24 -8.12
CA VAL A 23 -6.52 14.63 -8.15
C VAL A 23 -5.97 14.45 -6.73
N ILE A 24 -6.08 15.48 -5.88
CA ILE A 24 -5.66 15.41 -4.48
C ILE A 24 -6.46 14.36 -3.70
N SER A 25 -7.78 14.31 -3.90
CA SER A 25 -8.65 13.35 -3.21
C SER A 25 -8.31 11.91 -3.58
N VAL A 26 -8.13 11.62 -4.87
CA VAL A 26 -7.72 10.30 -5.36
C VAL A 26 -6.34 9.93 -4.85
N ALA A 27 -5.38 10.85 -4.89
CA ALA A 27 -4.03 10.62 -4.35
C ALA A 27 -4.07 10.32 -2.83
N SER A 28 -4.89 11.04 -2.08
CA SER A 28 -5.04 10.83 -0.64
C SER A 28 -5.73 9.51 -0.29
N LEU A 29 -6.68 9.04 -1.11
CA LEU A 29 -7.37 7.77 -0.89
C LEU A 29 -6.45 6.59 -1.22
N THR A 30 -5.71 6.68 -2.34
CA THR A 30 -4.80 5.61 -2.81
C THR A 30 -3.70 5.28 -1.82
N GLY A 31 -3.26 6.24 -0.99
CA GLY A 31 -2.22 6.03 0.02
C GLY A 31 -2.71 5.73 1.44
N ARG A 32 -4.00 5.91 1.74
CA ARG A 32 -4.54 5.82 3.12
C ARG A 32 -5.36 4.56 3.38
N THR A 33 -5.69 3.79 2.35
CA THR A 33 -6.36 2.50 2.52
C THR A 33 -5.36 1.39 2.84
N GLY A 34 -4.97 1.31 4.12
CA GLY A 34 -4.56 0.05 4.75
C GLY A 34 -3.07 -0.15 5.01
N ALA A 35 -2.61 0.30 6.18
CA ALA A 35 -1.61 -0.37 7.02
C ALA A 35 -1.49 0.44 8.33
N THR A 36 -1.70 -0.15 9.49
CA THR A 36 -1.35 0.53 10.77
C THR A 36 -0.07 -0.01 11.37
N ASP A 37 0.25 -1.27 11.08
CA ASP A 37 1.48 -1.92 11.53
C ASP A 37 2.10 -2.70 10.37
N THR A 38 3.36 -2.34 10.06
CA THR A 38 4.18 -3.01 9.06
C THR A 38 5.08 -4.03 9.74
N TYR A 39 4.96 -5.29 9.34
CA TYR A 39 5.80 -6.39 9.79
C TYR A 39 6.82 -6.74 8.71
N PHE A 40 7.99 -7.22 9.13
CA PHE A 40 9.07 -7.55 8.21
C PHE A 40 9.41 -9.03 8.29
N THR A 41 9.59 -9.64 7.13
CA THR A 41 10.08 -11.01 7.01
C THR A 41 11.09 -11.09 5.89
N ARG A 42 11.95 -12.10 5.92
CA ARG A 42 12.99 -12.35 4.93
C ARG A 42 12.78 -13.70 4.29
N TYR A 43 12.95 -13.77 2.98
CA TYR A 43 12.89 -15.00 2.20
C TYR A 43 14.01 -15.03 1.17
N GLU A 44 14.53 -16.22 0.89
CA GLU A 44 15.53 -16.45 -0.16
C GLU A 44 14.90 -16.48 -1.56
N ASP A 45 13.65 -16.92 -1.65
CA ASP A 45 12.86 -16.95 -2.88
C ASP A 45 11.51 -16.26 -2.63
N VAL A 46 11.06 -15.46 -3.60
CA VAL A 46 9.76 -14.76 -3.57
C VAL A 46 8.97 -15.02 -4.84
N THR A 47 9.23 -16.16 -5.49
CA THR A 47 8.60 -16.51 -6.76
C THR A 47 7.08 -16.57 -6.60
N GLY A 48 6.37 -15.86 -7.48
CA GLY A 48 4.91 -15.77 -7.44
C GLY A 48 4.35 -14.74 -6.46
N LEU A 49 5.19 -14.07 -5.66
CA LEU A 49 4.75 -12.98 -4.79
C LEU A 49 4.76 -11.64 -5.52
N LYS A 50 3.73 -10.84 -5.29
CA LYS A 50 3.57 -9.50 -5.86
C LYS A 50 3.05 -8.49 -4.84
N PHE A 51 3.19 -7.21 -5.15
CA PHE A 51 2.51 -6.15 -4.42
C PHE A 51 1.00 -6.45 -4.32
N GLY A 52 0.44 -6.30 -3.11
CA GLY A 52 -0.96 -6.62 -2.81
C GLY A 52 -1.26 -8.11 -2.63
N SER A 53 -0.25 -9.00 -2.59
CA SER A 53 -0.48 -10.41 -2.27
C SER A 53 -1.08 -10.54 -0.87
N GLN A 54 -2.11 -11.36 -0.73
CA GLN A 54 -2.88 -11.47 0.50
C GLN A 54 -2.08 -12.19 1.60
N VAL A 55 -2.04 -11.59 2.78
CA VAL A 55 -1.49 -12.21 3.99
C VAL A 55 -2.62 -12.85 4.76
N LEU A 56 -2.47 -14.14 5.03
CA LEU A 56 -3.46 -14.98 5.69
C LEU A 56 -2.96 -15.40 7.07
N TYR A 57 -3.83 -15.39 8.05
CA TYR A 57 -3.60 -16.03 9.35
C TYR A 57 -4.65 -17.13 9.54
N MET A 58 -4.20 -18.38 9.61
CA MET A 58 -5.09 -19.55 9.69
C MET A 58 -6.20 -19.57 8.62
N GLY A 59 -5.90 -19.08 7.41
CA GLY A 59 -6.86 -18.99 6.30
C GLY A 59 -7.73 -17.73 6.29
N PHE A 60 -7.60 -16.85 7.27
CA PHE A 60 -8.32 -15.58 7.33
C PHE A 60 -7.47 -14.41 6.78
N PRO A 61 -8.01 -13.53 5.91
CA PRO A 61 -7.29 -12.33 5.46
C PRO A 61 -6.97 -11.40 6.63
N VAL A 62 -5.69 -11.16 6.89
CA VAL A 62 -5.25 -10.21 7.91
C VAL A 62 -4.56 -8.99 7.32
N GLY A 63 -4.04 -9.08 6.10
CA GLY A 63 -3.27 -8.01 5.50
C GLY A 63 -2.83 -8.30 4.08
N GLN A 64 -1.83 -7.56 3.62
CA GLN A 64 -1.26 -7.68 2.29
C GLN A 64 0.24 -7.37 2.28
N VAL A 65 0.93 -7.84 1.23
CA VAL A 65 2.31 -7.47 0.95
C VAL A 65 2.35 -6.05 0.39
N GLU A 66 3.05 -5.15 1.06
CA GLU A 66 3.17 -3.75 0.69
C GLU A 66 4.46 -3.47 -0.09
N LYS A 67 5.54 -4.20 0.18
CA LYS A 67 6.79 -4.01 -0.55
C LYS A 67 7.65 -5.26 -0.53
N ILE A 68 8.40 -5.46 -1.61
CA ILE A 68 9.41 -6.50 -1.75
C ILE A 68 10.70 -5.78 -2.14
N SER A 69 11.71 -5.84 -1.30
CA SER A 69 13.00 -5.19 -1.52
C SER A 69 14.12 -6.25 -1.55
N PRO A 70 14.93 -6.32 -2.61
CA PRO A 70 16.13 -7.16 -2.61
C PRO A 70 17.20 -6.52 -1.73
N GLU A 71 17.78 -7.30 -0.83
CA GLU A 71 18.87 -6.93 0.08
C GLU A 71 20.01 -7.93 -0.08
N LEU A 72 21.25 -7.45 -0.09
CA LEU A 72 22.42 -8.32 0.00
C LEU A 72 22.74 -8.53 1.48
N GLU A 73 22.54 -9.74 1.98
CA GLU A 73 22.87 -10.11 3.36
C GLU A 73 23.91 -11.22 3.33
N ASN A 74 25.08 -10.98 3.96
CA ASN A 74 26.20 -11.94 4.00
C ASN A 74 26.66 -12.46 2.62
N GLY A 75 26.51 -11.65 1.56
CA GLY A 75 26.87 -12.03 0.19
C GLY A 75 25.81 -12.88 -0.53
N ALA A 76 24.69 -13.18 0.11
CA ALA A 76 23.52 -13.81 -0.50
C ALA A 76 22.44 -12.76 -0.80
N LEU A 77 21.71 -12.96 -1.89
CA LEU A 77 20.53 -12.15 -2.22
C LEU A 77 19.37 -12.66 -1.37
N VAL A 78 18.83 -11.79 -0.52
CA VAL A 78 17.67 -12.06 0.33
C VAL A 78 16.61 -11.02 0.01
N PHE A 79 15.34 -11.44 -0.03
CA PHE A 79 14.24 -10.52 -0.25
C PHE A 79 13.59 -10.18 1.09
N ARG A 80 13.63 -8.90 1.44
CA ARG A 80 12.90 -8.34 2.58
C ARG A 80 11.49 -7.95 2.13
N LEU A 81 10.50 -8.55 2.79
CA LEU A 81 9.09 -8.27 2.57
C LEU A 81 8.58 -7.36 3.67
N GLU A 82 7.75 -6.40 3.27
CA GLU A 82 6.98 -5.54 4.15
C GLU A 82 5.52 -5.98 4.08
N LEU A 83 4.99 -6.45 5.21
CA LEU A 83 3.64 -6.98 5.36
C LEU A 83 2.82 -5.94 6.12
N ALA A 84 1.79 -5.41 5.48
CA ALA A 84 0.85 -4.48 6.09
C ALA A 84 -0.32 -5.26 6.68
N LEU A 85 -0.53 -5.15 8.00
CA LEU A 85 -1.75 -5.65 8.62
C LEU A 85 -2.86 -4.59 8.58
N THR A 86 -4.10 -5.06 8.43
CA THR A 86 -5.30 -4.21 8.40
C THR A 86 -5.57 -3.63 9.80
N GLU A 87 -6.12 -2.41 9.86
CA GLU A 87 -6.54 -1.72 11.10
C GLU A 87 -7.34 -2.59 12.08
N ARG A 88 -8.15 -3.53 11.57
CA ARG A 88 -8.93 -4.46 12.40
C ARG A 88 -8.08 -5.34 13.33
N PHE A 89 -6.79 -5.49 13.02
CA PHE A 89 -5.83 -6.29 13.77
C PHE A 89 -4.80 -5.45 14.53
N LYS A 90 -4.99 -4.14 14.65
CA LYS A 90 -4.06 -3.23 15.36
C LYS A 90 -3.79 -3.64 16.81
N ASP A 91 -4.82 -4.13 17.52
CA ASP A 91 -4.69 -4.59 18.91
C ASP A 91 -4.12 -6.01 19.01
N TRP A 92 -4.03 -6.72 17.88
CA TRP A 92 -3.49 -8.06 17.81
C TRP A 92 -2.04 -8.03 17.33
N LYS A 93 -1.12 -8.21 18.26
CA LYS A 93 0.31 -8.32 17.95
C LYS A 93 0.61 -9.76 17.53
N VAL A 94 1.23 -9.90 16.35
CA VAL A 94 1.76 -11.19 15.91
C VAL A 94 2.87 -11.61 16.89
N PRO A 95 2.79 -12.81 17.50
CA PRO A 95 3.82 -13.30 18.39
C PRO A 95 5.20 -13.35 17.70
N SER A 96 6.27 -13.05 18.43
CA SER A 96 7.64 -13.00 17.87
C SER A 96 8.20 -14.35 17.44
N ASP A 97 7.62 -15.45 17.92
CA ASP A 97 7.93 -16.83 17.54
C ASP A 97 7.08 -17.33 16.34
N SER A 98 6.28 -16.45 15.74
CA SER A 98 5.47 -16.79 14.57
C SER A 98 6.35 -17.08 13.35
N VAL A 99 6.03 -18.14 12.62
CA VAL A 99 6.68 -18.51 11.37
C VAL A 99 5.77 -18.17 10.21
N ALA A 100 6.23 -17.27 9.33
CA ALA A 100 5.56 -17.00 8.08
C ALA A 100 5.92 -18.09 7.06
N GLN A 101 4.91 -18.60 6.33
CA GLN A 101 5.10 -19.57 5.26
C GLN A 101 4.39 -19.09 4.00
N MET A 102 5.08 -19.18 2.87
CA MET A 102 4.47 -18.98 1.57
C MET A 102 3.74 -20.27 1.17
N LYS A 103 2.46 -20.14 0.81
CA LYS A 103 1.66 -21.25 0.29
C LYS A 103 1.15 -20.87 -1.09
N SER A 104 1.59 -21.59 -2.11
CA SER A 104 0.95 -21.53 -3.43
C SER A 104 -0.31 -22.38 -3.38
N ALA A 105 -1.41 -21.86 -3.93
CA ALA A 105 -2.55 -22.68 -4.32
C ALA A 105 -2.18 -23.55 -5.53
#